data_AF-A0A0D3GKC1-F1
#
_entry.id   AF-A0A0D3GKC1-F1
#
_cell.length_a   1.000
_cell.length_b   1.000
_cell.length_c   1.000
_cell.angle_alpha   90.00
_cell.angle_beta   90.00
_cell.angle_gamma   90.00
#
_symmetry.space_group_name_H-M   'P 1'
#
loop_
_entity.id
_entity.type
_entity.pdbx_description
1 polymer ?
#
loop_
_entity_poly.entity_id
_entity_poly.type
_entity_poly.pdbx_seq_one_letter_code
_entity_poly.pdbx_strand_id
1 'polypeptide(L)'
;MWAPLLPPLSATYTRTQPCKNPCQFSQPTPAFPSRPLTPPPRKMVEHLFEDIFTVTRLDPDGKKFDRVSRIEARSEQFDMYMQLDVATEVYPMRAGDRFTMVLAPTLNLDGTPDTGFYTQAGRKTLADKFDYVMHGKLYKISEDSSSGQATKVEIYASFGGLLMMLKGDPSSAASFELDQRLFLLIRKV
;
A
#
# COMPACT_ATOMS: atom_id res chain seq x y z
N MET A 1 46.99 28.14 -31.20
CA MET A 1 48.07 27.63 -32.07
C MET A 1 49.23 27.18 -31.18
N TRP A 2 49.81 26.02 -31.49
CA TRP A 2 51.11 25.49 -31.03
C TRP A 2 51.16 24.71 -29.69
N ALA A 3 51.15 23.38 -29.80
CA ALA A 3 52.08 22.47 -29.08
C ALA A 3 53.30 22.23 -30.01
N PRO A 4 54.44 21.56 -29.66
CA PRO A 4 54.72 20.62 -28.55
C PRO A 4 56.20 20.68 -28.01
N LEU A 5 56.62 19.74 -27.14
CA LEU A 5 57.87 18.92 -27.18
C LEU A 5 58.39 18.43 -25.80
N LEU A 6 58.59 17.10 -25.75
CA LEU A 6 59.22 16.15 -24.79
C LEU A 6 60.77 16.36 -24.62
N PRO A 7 61.61 15.47 -24.00
CA PRO A 7 61.57 14.46 -22.87
C PRO A 7 62.90 14.51 -22.01
N PRO A 8 63.62 13.41 -21.59
CA PRO A 8 63.38 12.27 -20.64
C PRO A 8 64.52 12.04 -19.57
N LEU A 9 64.50 10.84 -18.92
CA LEU A 9 65.59 10.08 -18.23
C LEU A 9 65.83 10.47 -16.75
N SER A 10 66.15 9.59 -15.78
CA SER A 10 66.97 8.38 -15.75
C SER A 10 66.76 7.64 -14.40
N ALA A 11 66.72 6.31 -14.35
CA ALA A 11 67.82 5.41 -13.96
C ALA A 11 67.66 4.71 -12.59
N THR A 12 67.56 3.40 -12.72
CA THR A 12 67.93 2.26 -11.88
C THR A 12 69.09 2.48 -10.88
N TYR A 13 68.95 1.94 -9.66
CA TYR A 13 70.08 1.47 -8.84
C TYR A 13 69.75 0.13 -8.17
N THR A 14 70.74 -0.75 -8.21
CA THR A 14 70.74 -2.18 -7.84
C THR A 14 71.43 -2.45 -6.50
N ARG A 15 71.06 -3.59 -5.88
CA ARG A 15 71.87 -4.45 -4.96
C ARG A 15 71.89 -3.95 -3.49
N THR A 16 71.60 -4.77 -2.47
CA THR A 16 72.34 -5.98 -2.05
C THR A 16 71.49 -7.00 -1.24
N GLN A 17 71.83 -8.28 -1.42
CA GLN A 17 71.33 -9.55 -0.86
C GLN A 17 71.71 -9.78 0.65
N PRO A 18 71.57 -10.99 1.26
CA PRO A 18 70.52 -12.03 1.28
C PRO A 18 70.18 -12.52 2.72
N CYS A 19 69.05 -13.20 2.94
CA CYS A 19 68.89 -14.12 4.08
C CYS A 19 68.12 -15.39 3.69
N LYS A 20 68.89 -16.50 3.56
CA LYS A 20 68.61 -17.92 3.89
C LYS A 20 67.16 -18.45 3.81
N ASN A 21 66.95 -19.36 2.85
CA ASN A 21 65.87 -20.37 2.76
C ASN A 21 65.88 -21.37 3.96
N PRO A 22 64.84 -22.23 4.20
CA PRO A 22 63.76 -22.64 3.29
C PRO A 22 62.32 -22.71 3.85
N CYS A 23 61.37 -22.79 2.92
CA CYS A 23 60.08 -23.50 2.96
C CYS A 23 59.29 -23.61 4.28
N GLN A 24 58.13 -22.97 4.33
CA GLN A 24 56.80 -23.58 4.54
C GLN A 24 55.77 -22.49 4.89
N PHE A 25 54.80 -22.24 4.02
CA PHE A 25 53.37 -22.20 4.37
C PHE A 25 52.53 -21.88 3.14
N SER A 26 51.78 -22.86 2.67
CA SER A 26 50.65 -22.68 1.76
C SER A 26 49.62 -21.76 2.42
N GLN A 27 49.37 -20.58 1.85
CA GLN A 27 48.23 -19.75 2.24
C GLN A 27 46.99 -20.21 1.45
N PRO A 28 45.89 -20.62 2.11
CA PRO A 28 44.60 -20.74 1.44
C PRO A 28 44.04 -19.34 1.19
N THR A 29 43.45 -19.16 0.01
CA THR A 29 42.67 -17.97 -0.36
C THR A 29 41.58 -17.68 0.68
N PRO A 30 41.31 -16.41 1.03
CA PRO A 30 40.17 -16.10 1.88
C PRO A 30 38.90 -16.36 1.07
N ALA A 31 38.20 -17.45 1.41
CA ALA A 31 36.83 -17.68 0.96
C ALA A 31 35.98 -16.51 1.47
N PHE A 32 35.47 -15.69 0.54
CA PHE A 32 34.42 -14.75 0.86
C PHE A 32 33.27 -15.54 1.48
N PRO A 33 32.83 -15.23 2.71
CA PRO A 33 31.61 -15.82 3.22
C PRO A 33 30.49 -15.33 2.31
N SER A 34 29.89 -16.24 1.53
CA SER A 34 28.60 -16.00 0.90
C SER A 34 27.63 -15.73 2.03
N ARG A 35 27.39 -14.44 2.31
CA ARG A 35 26.28 -14.05 3.17
C ARG A 35 25.05 -14.75 2.61
N PRO A 36 24.36 -15.58 3.39
CA PRO A 36 23.04 -16.03 2.98
C PRO A 36 22.24 -14.75 2.77
N LEU A 37 21.75 -14.53 1.55
CA LEU A 37 20.66 -13.58 1.33
C LEU A 37 19.47 -14.17 2.08
N THR A 38 19.35 -13.82 3.37
CA THR A 38 18.09 -13.98 4.07
C THR A 38 17.07 -13.20 3.24
N PRO A 39 16.02 -13.84 2.69
CA PRO A 39 14.96 -13.09 2.04
C PRO A 39 14.47 -12.04 3.03
N PRO A 40 14.21 -10.79 2.59
CA PRO A 40 13.63 -9.79 3.48
C PRO A 40 12.38 -10.39 4.13
N PRO A 41 12.10 -10.07 5.40
CA PRO A 41 10.85 -10.51 6.03
C PRO A 41 9.72 -10.15 5.07
N ARG A 42 8.93 -11.15 4.66
CA ARG A 42 7.77 -10.91 3.79
C ARG A 42 6.87 -9.97 4.58
N LYS A 43 6.92 -8.68 4.27
CA LYS A 43 5.95 -7.73 4.81
C LYS A 43 4.61 -8.24 4.33
N MET A 44 3.83 -8.77 5.26
CA MET A 44 2.42 -9.04 4.99
C MET A 44 1.75 -7.73 4.60
N VAL A 45 0.69 -7.83 3.82
CA VAL A 45 0.02 -6.63 3.31
C VAL A 45 -0.47 -5.77 4.46
N GLU A 46 -0.13 -4.50 4.41
CA GLU A 46 -0.56 -3.51 5.36
C GLU A 46 -1.95 -3.02 4.95
N HIS A 47 -2.96 -3.38 5.74
CA HIS A 47 -4.30 -2.82 5.63
C HIS A 47 -4.32 -1.50 6.41
N LEU A 48 -4.78 -0.42 5.77
CA LEU A 48 -4.92 0.88 6.44
C LEU A 48 -6.09 0.86 7.43
N PHE A 49 -7.13 0.13 7.07
CA PHE A 49 -8.35 0.04 7.84
C PHE A 49 -9.08 -1.26 7.54
N GLU A 50 -9.63 -1.88 8.58
CA GLU A 50 -10.48 -3.06 8.48
C GLU A 50 -11.56 -2.95 9.55
N ASP A 51 -12.83 -3.05 9.15
CA ASP A 51 -13.95 -3.00 10.08
C ASP A 51 -15.17 -3.76 9.51
N ILE A 52 -16.07 -4.16 10.40
CA ILE A 52 -17.32 -4.82 10.08
C ILE A 52 -18.45 -3.80 10.17
N PHE A 53 -19.16 -3.64 9.06
CA PHE A 53 -20.26 -2.71 8.94
C PHE A 53 -21.58 -3.41 8.70
N THR A 54 -22.63 -2.83 9.26
CA THR A 54 -24.00 -3.25 9.05
C THR A 54 -24.73 -2.17 8.26
N VAL A 55 -25.36 -2.54 7.15
CA VAL A 55 -26.15 -1.63 6.31
C VAL A 55 -27.39 -1.20 7.08
N THR A 56 -27.50 0.09 7.37
CA THR A 56 -28.67 0.66 8.06
C THR A 56 -29.76 1.01 7.06
N ARG A 57 -29.40 1.71 5.99
CA ARG A 57 -30.34 2.19 4.96
C ARG A 57 -29.73 2.07 3.57
N LEU A 58 -30.61 1.89 2.59
CA LEU A 58 -30.30 1.95 1.16
C LEU A 58 -31.11 3.10 0.56
N ASP A 59 -30.44 3.90 -0.27
CA ASP A 59 -31.04 4.97 -1.06
C ASP A 59 -31.96 5.91 -0.25
N PRO A 60 -31.42 6.66 0.74
CA PRO A 60 -32.22 7.56 1.57
C PRO A 60 -32.95 8.65 0.77
N ASP A 61 -32.40 9.06 -0.38
CA ASP A 61 -32.99 10.02 -1.32
C ASP A 61 -33.87 9.36 -2.40
N GLY A 62 -34.12 8.05 -2.31
CA GLY A 62 -34.74 7.24 -3.36
C GLY A 62 -33.76 6.80 -4.45
N LYS A 63 -34.17 5.77 -5.21
CA LYS A 63 -33.33 5.18 -6.26
C LYS A 63 -33.20 6.14 -7.45
N LYS A 64 -32.12 6.91 -7.46
CA LYS A 64 -31.78 7.84 -8.55
C LYS A 64 -31.13 7.14 -9.75
N PHE A 65 -30.46 6.02 -9.50
CA PHE A 65 -29.74 5.25 -10.52
C PHE A 65 -30.15 3.79 -10.47
N ASP A 66 -30.27 3.16 -11.64
CA ASP A 66 -30.70 1.77 -11.68
C ASP A 66 -29.61 0.76 -11.30
N ARG A 67 -28.36 1.11 -11.60
CA ARG A 67 -27.17 0.23 -11.46
C ARG A 67 -26.31 0.55 -10.23
N VAL A 68 -26.57 1.67 -9.57
CA VAL A 68 -25.79 2.15 -8.42
C VAL A 68 -26.77 2.53 -7.32
N SER A 69 -26.51 2.05 -6.11
CA SER A 69 -27.24 2.46 -4.92
C SER A 69 -26.28 3.04 -3.90
N ARG A 70 -26.78 4.01 -3.16
CA ARG A 70 -26.08 4.68 -2.07
C ARG A 70 -26.45 3.99 -0.77
N ILE A 71 -25.50 3.27 -0.19
CA ILE A 71 -25.68 2.60 1.09
C ILE A 71 -25.22 3.50 2.23
N GLU A 72 -25.98 3.48 3.31
CA GLU A 72 -25.57 3.96 4.62
C GLU A 72 -25.30 2.76 5.49
N ALA A 73 -24.15 2.76 6.15
CA ALA A 73 -23.75 1.67 7.00
C ALA A 73 -23.04 2.19 8.24
N ARG A 74 -23.19 1.45 9.33
CA ARG A 74 -22.64 1.79 10.64
C ARG A 74 -21.75 0.65 11.12
N SER A 75 -20.60 0.98 11.71
CA SER A 75 -19.74 -0.06 12.27
C SER A 75 -20.27 -0.59 13.60
N GLU A 76 -19.98 -1.85 13.87
CA GLU A 76 -20.36 -2.49 15.14
C GLU A 76 -19.38 -2.19 16.27
N GLN A 77 -18.10 -1.94 15.94
CA GLN A 77 -17.02 -1.85 16.94
C GLN A 77 -16.65 -0.41 17.30
N PHE A 78 -16.57 0.48 16.31
CA PHE A 78 -15.97 1.81 16.46
C PHE A 78 -16.96 2.97 16.30
N ASP A 79 -18.27 2.67 16.26
CA ASP A 79 -19.35 3.65 16.04
C ASP A 79 -19.11 4.59 14.84
N MET A 80 -18.47 4.07 13.79
CA MET A 80 -18.17 4.79 12.57
C MET A 80 -19.39 4.80 11.65
N TYR A 81 -19.53 5.90 10.94
CA TYR A 81 -20.58 6.07 9.95
C TYR A 81 -19.95 6.09 8.57
N MET A 82 -20.52 5.33 7.63
CA MET A 82 -20.07 5.39 6.25
C MET A 82 -21.22 5.47 5.27
N GLN A 83 -20.95 6.15 4.17
CA GLN A 83 -21.81 6.27 3.02
C GLN A 83 -21.01 5.87 1.79
N LEU A 84 -21.49 4.87 1.05
CA LEU A 84 -20.79 4.31 -0.09
C LEU A 84 -21.74 4.15 -1.27
N ASP A 85 -21.30 4.56 -2.45
CA ASP A 85 -21.98 4.22 -3.70
C ASP A 85 -21.48 2.84 -4.18
N VAL A 86 -22.40 1.87 -4.26
CA VAL A 86 -22.10 0.49 -4.67
C VAL A 86 -22.85 0.16 -5.96
N ALA A 87 -22.17 -0.52 -6.88
CA ALA A 87 -22.80 -1.04 -8.08
C ALA A 87 -23.67 -2.27 -7.75
N THR A 88 -24.98 -2.07 -7.66
CA THR A 88 -25.96 -3.11 -7.30
C THR A 88 -26.07 -4.23 -8.33
N GLU A 89 -25.67 -3.97 -9.57
CA GLU A 89 -25.59 -4.97 -10.65
C GLU A 89 -24.54 -6.05 -10.36
N VAL A 90 -23.41 -5.65 -9.76
CA VAL A 90 -22.29 -6.55 -9.46
C VAL A 90 -22.40 -7.12 -8.05
N TYR A 91 -22.80 -6.28 -7.10
CA TYR A 91 -22.86 -6.65 -5.69
C TYR A 91 -24.20 -6.22 -5.07
N PRO A 92 -25.23 -7.08 -5.11
CA PRO A 92 -26.55 -6.76 -4.59
C PRO A 92 -26.55 -6.77 -3.06
N MET A 93 -26.71 -5.60 -2.46
CA MET A 93 -26.79 -5.42 -1.00
C MET A 93 -28.22 -5.13 -0.55
N ARG A 94 -28.56 -5.59 0.66
CA ARG A 94 -29.86 -5.34 1.31
C ARG A 94 -29.68 -4.59 2.63
N ALA A 95 -30.72 -3.90 3.07
CA ALA A 95 -30.72 -3.25 4.37
C ALA A 95 -30.69 -4.34 5.45
N GLY A 96 -29.82 -4.17 6.45
CA GLY A 96 -29.54 -5.18 7.47
C GLY A 96 -28.43 -6.18 7.10
N ASP A 97 -27.91 -6.16 5.87
CA ASP A 97 -26.75 -7.00 5.54
C ASP A 97 -25.50 -6.52 6.29
N ARG A 98 -24.69 -7.48 6.74
CA ARG A 98 -23.40 -7.22 7.37
C ARG A 98 -22.27 -7.60 6.41
N PHE A 99 -21.22 -6.80 6.39
CA PHE A 99 -20.08 -7.02 5.53
C PHE A 99 -18.79 -6.50 6.16
N THR A 100 -17.69 -7.15 5.84
CA THR A 100 -16.36 -6.68 6.21
C THR A 100 -15.86 -5.77 5.09
N MET A 101 -15.39 -4.58 5.46
CA MET A 101 -14.77 -3.63 4.55
C MET A 101 -13.32 -3.42 4.96
N VAL A 102 -12.42 -3.48 3.98
CA VAL A 102 -10.98 -3.31 4.15
C VAL A 102 -10.50 -2.24 3.18
N LEU A 103 -9.71 -1.29 3.68
CA LEU A 103 -8.99 -0.30 2.87
C LEU A 103 -7.51 -0.64 2.86
N ALA A 104 -6.93 -0.71 1.66
CA ALA A 104 -5.52 -1.01 1.46
C ALA A 104 -4.90 -0.02 0.47
N PRO A 105 -3.62 0.33 0.61
CA PRO A 105 -2.93 1.19 -0.35
C PRO A 105 -2.42 0.38 -1.56
N THR A 106 -2.34 -0.94 -1.44
CA THR A 106 -1.85 -1.86 -2.47
C THR A 106 -2.58 -3.21 -2.41
N LEU A 107 -2.74 -3.84 -3.57
CA LEU A 107 -3.26 -5.22 -3.70
C LEU A 107 -2.16 -6.27 -3.69
N ASN A 108 -0.90 -5.85 -3.82
CA ASN A 108 0.25 -6.74 -3.88
C ASN A 108 0.49 -7.39 -2.51
N LEU A 109 0.62 -8.71 -2.49
CA LEU A 109 0.93 -9.47 -1.27
C LEU A 109 2.28 -9.10 -0.65
N ASP A 110 3.18 -8.55 -1.47
CA ASP A 110 4.54 -8.15 -1.08
C ASP A 110 4.60 -6.72 -0.50
N GLY A 111 3.48 -6.00 -0.45
CA GLY A 111 3.43 -4.62 0.04
C GLY A 111 4.08 -3.59 -0.88
N THR A 112 4.44 -3.96 -2.11
CA THR A 112 4.97 -3.02 -3.10
C THR A 112 3.89 -2.02 -3.51
N PRO A 113 4.20 -0.71 -3.62
CA PRO A 113 3.23 0.30 -4.04
C PRO A 113 2.67 -0.04 -5.43
N ASP A 114 1.40 0.30 -5.66
CA ASP A 114 0.76 0.03 -6.94
C ASP A 114 1.44 0.82 -8.08
N THR A 115 1.81 0.12 -9.15
CA THR A 115 2.44 0.71 -10.33
C THR A 115 1.43 1.32 -11.29
N GLY A 116 0.13 1.23 -10.98
CA GLY A 116 -0.97 1.73 -11.80
C GLY A 116 -1.33 0.83 -13.00
N PHE A 117 -0.60 -0.28 -13.18
CA PHE A 117 -0.87 -1.27 -14.21
C PHE A 117 -1.37 -2.57 -13.57
N TYR A 118 -2.63 -2.90 -13.82
CA TYR A 118 -3.18 -4.19 -13.45
C TYR A 118 -2.60 -5.28 -14.36
N THR A 119 -1.57 -5.97 -13.87
CA THR A 119 -1.00 -7.12 -14.57
C THR A 119 -1.66 -8.39 -14.05
N GLN A 120 -2.54 -8.99 -14.87
CA GLN A 120 -3.14 -10.31 -14.62
C GLN A 120 -2.11 -11.46 -14.73
N ALA A 121 -0.86 -11.24 -14.32
CA ALA A 121 0.26 -12.16 -14.53
C ALA A 121 0.23 -13.39 -13.61
N GLY A 122 -0.96 -13.96 -13.35
CA GLY A 122 -1.14 -15.18 -12.55
C GLY A 122 -0.67 -15.08 -11.09
N ARG A 123 -0.38 -13.86 -10.60
CA ARG A 123 0.01 -13.63 -9.21
C ARG A 123 -1.24 -13.58 -8.37
N LYS A 124 -1.29 -14.39 -7.30
CA LYS A 124 -2.34 -14.28 -6.28
C LYS A 124 -2.29 -12.88 -5.68
N THR A 125 -3.44 -12.22 -5.64
CA THR A 125 -3.57 -10.87 -5.07
C THR A 125 -4.46 -10.91 -3.84
N LEU A 126 -4.51 -9.82 -3.08
CA LEU A 126 -5.52 -9.70 -2.02
C LEU A 126 -6.94 -9.75 -2.56
N ALA A 127 -7.18 -9.22 -3.77
CA ALA A 127 -8.50 -9.16 -4.38
C ALA A 127 -9.17 -10.53 -4.50
N ASP A 128 -8.40 -11.62 -4.67
CA ASP A 128 -8.91 -12.98 -4.80
C ASP A 128 -9.66 -13.48 -3.56
N LYS A 129 -9.51 -12.82 -2.41
CA LYS A 129 -10.16 -13.18 -1.13
C LYS A 129 -11.45 -12.40 -0.86
N PHE A 130 -11.75 -11.39 -1.66
CA PHE A 130 -12.86 -10.46 -1.47
C PHE A 130 -13.82 -10.54 -2.64
N ASP A 131 -15.10 -10.31 -2.37
CA ASP A 131 -16.16 -10.45 -3.38
C ASP A 131 -16.27 -9.21 -4.26
N TYR A 132 -15.89 -8.05 -3.70
CA TYR A 132 -16.03 -6.77 -4.37
C TYR A 132 -14.79 -5.91 -4.13
N VAL A 133 -14.23 -5.35 -5.20
CA VAL A 133 -13.02 -4.53 -5.14
C VAL A 133 -13.22 -3.27 -5.97
N MET A 134 -12.86 -2.14 -5.38
CA MET A 134 -12.84 -0.84 -6.04
C MET A 134 -11.46 -0.21 -5.93
N HIS A 135 -11.01 0.43 -7.00
CA HIS A 135 -9.79 1.23 -7.02
C HIS A 135 -10.14 2.70 -7.20
N GLY A 136 -9.54 3.55 -6.37
CA GLY A 136 -9.86 4.96 -6.32
C GLY A 136 -8.75 5.77 -5.68
N LYS A 137 -9.09 7.00 -5.36
CA LYS A 137 -8.20 7.91 -4.65
C LYS A 137 -8.92 8.69 -3.59
N LEU A 138 -8.19 8.99 -2.53
CA LEU A 138 -8.65 9.88 -1.49
C LEU A 138 -8.45 11.32 -1.97
N TYR A 139 -9.51 12.13 -1.99
CA TYR A 139 -9.43 13.49 -2.54
C TYR A 139 -9.66 14.58 -1.50
N LYS A 140 -10.28 14.27 -0.36
CA LYS A 140 -10.55 15.25 0.69
C LYS A 140 -10.58 14.57 2.05
N ILE A 141 -9.95 15.20 3.02
CA ILE A 141 -10.05 14.89 4.45
C ILE A 141 -10.54 16.17 5.11
N SER A 142 -11.58 16.09 5.94
CA SER A 142 -12.04 17.20 6.77
C SER A 142 -12.15 16.76 8.21
N GLU A 143 -11.56 17.54 9.08
CA GLU A 143 -11.66 17.34 10.53
C GLU A 143 -12.77 18.25 11.05
N ASP A 144 -13.83 17.65 11.58
CA ASP A 144 -14.92 18.41 12.19
C ASP A 144 -14.56 18.67 13.66
N SER A 145 -13.89 19.80 13.88
CA SER A 145 -13.58 20.33 15.22
C SER A 145 -14.66 21.30 15.73
N SER A 146 -15.81 21.40 15.05
CA SER A 146 -16.81 22.44 15.31
C SER A 146 -17.80 22.10 16.45
N SER A 147 -17.98 20.82 16.78
CA SER A 147 -18.81 20.38 17.89
C SER A 147 -17.94 19.91 19.06
N GLY A 148 -17.88 20.70 20.14
CA GLY A 148 -17.05 20.48 21.34
C GLY A 148 -17.33 19.20 22.16
N GLN A 149 -17.77 18.10 21.55
CA GLN A 149 -17.99 16.82 22.21
C GLN A 149 -17.34 15.59 21.56
N ALA A 150 -16.78 15.68 20.36
CA ALA A 150 -15.85 14.67 19.82
C ALA A 150 -15.30 15.19 18.50
N THR A 151 -13.98 15.33 18.37
CA THR A 151 -13.32 15.58 17.08
C THR A 151 -13.61 14.37 16.21
N LYS A 152 -14.55 14.47 15.26
CA LYS A 152 -14.80 13.42 14.26
C LYS A 152 -14.15 13.83 12.96
N VAL A 153 -13.54 12.88 12.27
CA VAL A 153 -12.92 13.12 10.97
C VAL A 153 -13.78 12.51 9.88
N GLU A 154 -13.92 13.22 8.77
CA GLU A 154 -14.63 12.82 7.58
C GLU A 154 -13.64 12.65 6.42
N ILE A 155 -13.56 11.45 5.90
CA ILE A 155 -12.69 11.05 4.81
C ILE A 155 -13.55 10.87 3.56
N TYR A 156 -13.16 11.51 2.47
CA TYR A 156 -13.83 11.42 1.19
C TYR A 156 -12.92 10.79 0.14
N ALA A 157 -13.41 9.69 -0.45
CA ALA A 157 -12.73 8.97 -1.51
C ALA A 157 -13.63 8.84 -2.75
N SER A 158 -13.00 8.74 -3.91
CA SER A 158 -13.67 8.57 -5.19
C SER A 158 -13.10 7.38 -5.95
N PHE A 159 -14.00 6.49 -6.38
CA PHE A 159 -13.71 5.26 -7.12
C PHE A 159 -14.26 5.38 -8.54
N GLY A 160 -13.67 6.28 -9.35
CA GLY A 160 -14.05 6.44 -10.76
C GLY A 160 -15.48 6.97 -10.99
N GLY A 161 -16.00 7.77 -10.05
CA GLY A 161 -17.36 8.33 -10.10
C GLY A 161 -18.27 7.82 -8.98
N LEU A 162 -17.93 6.69 -8.36
CA LEU A 162 -18.58 6.23 -7.13
C LEU A 162 -17.95 6.95 -5.94
N LEU A 163 -18.77 7.55 -5.08
CA LEU A 163 -18.29 8.32 -3.94
C LEU A 163 -18.36 7.50 -2.66
N MET A 164 -17.41 7.77 -1.79
CA MET A 164 -17.36 7.26 -0.43
C MET A 164 -17.14 8.41 0.54
N MET A 165 -17.89 8.39 1.63
CA MET A 165 -17.66 9.23 2.81
C MET A 165 -17.59 8.32 4.03
N LEU A 166 -16.50 8.40 4.78
CA LEU A 166 -16.30 7.69 6.04
C LEU A 166 -16.12 8.72 7.15
N LYS A 167 -16.95 8.63 8.18
CA LYS A 167 -16.90 9.46 9.38
C LYS A 167 -16.53 8.60 10.57
N GLY A 168 -15.43 8.94 11.23
CA GLY A 168 -14.92 8.18 12.36
C GLY A 168 -14.01 9.02 13.26
N ASP A 169 -13.32 8.33 14.16
CA ASP A 169 -12.37 8.96 15.06
C ASP A 169 -11.07 9.36 14.33
N PRO A 170 -10.36 10.40 14.81
CA PRO A 170 -9.13 10.89 14.21
C PRO A 170 -8.01 9.84 14.21
N SER A 171 -8.07 8.85 15.11
CA SER A 171 -7.14 7.72 15.13
C SER A 171 -7.15 6.92 13.84
N SER A 172 -8.31 6.77 13.20
CA SER A 172 -8.42 6.09 11.90
C SER A 172 -7.98 7.00 10.76
N ALA A 173 -8.19 8.31 10.88
CA ALA A 173 -7.75 9.29 9.90
C ALA A 173 -6.22 9.41 9.78
N ALA A 174 -5.48 9.14 10.86
CA ALA A 174 -4.02 9.20 10.86
C ALA A 174 -3.37 8.23 9.86
N SER A 175 -4.05 7.15 9.50
CA SER A 175 -3.59 6.19 8.50
C SER A 175 -3.85 6.63 7.06
N PHE A 176 -4.57 7.73 6.84
CA PHE A 176 -4.95 8.20 5.51
C PHE A 176 -4.19 9.45 5.08
N GLU A 177 -3.63 9.40 3.88
CA GLU A 177 -2.99 10.52 3.20
C GLU A 177 -3.85 11.04 2.04
N LEU A 178 -3.75 12.34 1.75
CA LEU A 178 -4.47 12.97 0.65
C LEU A 178 -3.81 12.65 -0.71
N ASP A 179 -4.64 12.46 -1.74
CA ASP A 179 -4.23 12.04 -3.10
C ASP A 179 -3.54 10.67 -3.19
N GLN A 180 -3.57 9.89 -2.10
CA GLN A 180 -3.11 8.50 -2.14
C GLN A 180 -4.09 7.61 -2.91
N ARG A 181 -3.53 6.57 -3.54
CA ARG A 181 -4.31 5.49 -4.16
C ARG A 181 -4.88 4.60 -3.08
N LEU A 182 -6.15 4.27 -3.22
CA LEU A 182 -6.88 3.47 -2.24
C LEU A 182 -7.63 2.35 -2.94
N PHE A 183 -7.47 1.15 -2.41
CA PHE A 183 -8.26 -0.01 -2.76
C PHE A 183 -9.26 -0.28 -1.66
N LEU A 184 -10.53 -0.34 -2.03
CA LEU A 184 -11.60 -0.76 -1.15
C LEU A 184 -11.96 -2.19 -1.50
N LEU A 185 -11.91 -3.07 -0.49
CA LEU A 185 -12.24 -4.47 -0.61
C LEU A 185 -13.41 -4.77 0.32
N ILE A 186 -14.43 -5.45 -0.19
CA ILE A 186 -15.61 -5.86 0.57
C ILE A 186 -15.77 -7.36 0.47
N ARG A 187 -16.12 -7.98 1.60
CA ARG A 187 -16.52 -9.38 1.68
C ARG A 187 -17.82 -9.49 2.48
N LYS A 188 -18.75 -10.31 2.00
CA LYS A 188 -19.99 -10.59 2.74
C LYS A 188 -19.69 -11.47 3.97
N VAL A 189 -20.36 -11.19 5.09
CA VAL A 189 -20.31 -12.00 6.32
C VAL A 189 -21.56 -12.84 6.46
#